data_AF-A0A0G1WTG2-F1
#
_entry.id   AF-A0A0G1WTG2-F1
#
_cell.length_a   1.000
_cell.length_b   1.000
_cell.length_c   1.000
_cell.angle_alpha   90.00
_cell.angle_beta   90.00
_cell.angle_gamma   90.00
#
_symmetry.space_group_name_H-M   'P 1'
#
loop_
_entity.id
_entity.type
_entity.pdbx_description
1 polymer ?
#
loop_
_entity_poly.entity_id
_entity_poly.type
_entity_poly.pdbx_seq_one_letter_code
_entity_poly.pdbx_strand_id
1 'polypeptide(L)'
;MANTFKSVRFMTAGEKWLVLSSWKRFLRNGLRQEDFTERLYKHLTLHCSFIAHYSRSGFYQHYFTEPEMALKFLSQFDQSGPCLSVEYGGDYWLRNGNDVSREYYDINGMMVHVGTLFIPGLQAKLKEVQKESDLARAKVLLERHGHRISGQ
;
A
#
# COMPACT_ATOMS: atom_id res chain seq x y z
N MET A 1 10.46 -19.63 12.65
CA MET A 1 9.29 -20.20 11.94
C MET A 1 9.67 -20.38 10.49
N ALA A 2 10.02 -21.61 10.09
CA ALA A 2 10.29 -21.97 8.72
C ALA A 2 9.09 -22.77 8.21
N ASN A 3 8.12 -22.08 7.62
CA ASN A 3 7.18 -22.71 6.71
C ASN A 3 7.19 -21.89 5.42
N THR A 4 7.79 -22.52 4.43
CA THR A 4 8.58 -21.90 3.37
C THR A 4 7.67 -21.55 2.21
N PHE A 5 7.82 -20.34 1.67
CA PHE A 5 7.18 -19.96 0.42
C PHE A 5 7.32 -21.06 -0.63
N LYS A 6 6.25 -21.36 -1.35
CA LYS A 6 6.32 -22.35 -2.43
C LYS A 6 6.94 -21.70 -3.66
N SER A 7 8.01 -22.30 -4.18
CA SER A 7 8.54 -21.91 -5.49
C SER A 7 7.51 -22.20 -6.58
N VAL A 8 7.35 -21.26 -7.51
CA VAL A 8 6.43 -21.34 -8.64
C VAL A 8 7.21 -21.04 -9.92
N ARG A 9 6.58 -21.21 -11.10
CA ARG A 9 7.26 -21.14 -12.40
C ARG A 9 8.14 -19.89 -12.60
N PHE A 10 7.73 -18.76 -12.03
CA PHE A 10 8.39 -17.46 -12.23
C PHE A 10 8.93 -16.82 -10.94
N MET A 11 8.85 -17.50 -9.80
CA MET A 11 9.30 -16.95 -8.53
C MET A 11 9.65 -18.05 -7.54
N THR A 12 10.93 -18.10 -7.16
CA THR A 12 11.41 -19.02 -6.13
C THR A 12 10.98 -18.60 -4.73
N ALA A 13 11.02 -19.54 -3.80
CA ALA A 13 10.83 -19.26 -2.38
C ALA A 13 11.76 -18.14 -1.85
N GLY A 14 13.03 -18.14 -2.30
CA GLY A 14 14.00 -17.11 -1.93
C GLY A 14 13.63 -15.73 -2.47
N GLU A 15 13.13 -15.64 -3.70
CA GLU A 15 12.67 -14.37 -4.27
C GLU A 15 11.42 -13.85 -3.55
N LYS A 16 10.51 -14.73 -3.15
CA LYS A 16 9.36 -14.36 -2.30
C LYS A 16 9.82 -13.78 -0.96
N TRP A 17 10.85 -14.37 -0.36
CA TRP A 17 11.45 -13.84 0.86
C TRP A 17 12.10 -12.46 0.67
N LEU A 18 12.75 -12.23 -0.48
CA LEU A 18 13.31 -10.92 -0.81
C LEU A 18 12.22 -9.85 -1.01
N VAL A 19 11.09 -10.19 -1.64
CA VAL A 19 9.93 -9.28 -1.74
C VAL A 19 9.41 -8.94 -0.34
N LEU A 20 9.16 -9.94 0.50
CA LEU A 20 8.64 -9.71 1.86
C LEU A 20 9.61 -8.85 2.69
N SER A 21 10.92 -9.05 2.53
CA SER A 21 11.95 -8.26 3.20
C SER A 21 11.94 -6.81 2.73
N SER A 22 11.82 -6.56 1.42
CA SER A 22 11.64 -5.21 0.87
C SER A 22 10.35 -4.55 1.39
N TRP A 23 9.23 -5.29 1.42
CA TRP A 23 7.96 -4.81 1.97
C TRP A 23 8.08 -4.38 3.43
N LYS A 24 8.65 -5.26 4.28
CA LYS A 24 8.88 -4.96 5.69
C LYS A 24 9.74 -3.72 5.88
N ARG A 25 10.83 -3.59 5.12
CA ARG A 25 11.73 -2.43 5.18
C ARG A 25 11.00 -1.15 4.77
N PHE A 26 10.22 -1.19 3.69
CA PHE A 26 9.43 -0.07 3.20
C PHE A 26 8.41 0.43 4.24
N LEU A 27 7.63 -0.48 4.83
CA LEU A 27 6.68 -0.15 5.90
C LEU A 27 7.37 0.42 7.14
N ARG A 28 8.39 -0.29 7.64
CA ARG A 28 9.13 0.10 8.85
C ARG A 28 9.71 1.50 8.74
N ASN A 29 10.16 1.87 7.55
CA ASN A 29 10.84 3.13 7.32
C ASN A 29 9.88 4.27 6.93
N GLY A 30 8.56 4.08 6.99
CA GLY A 30 7.60 5.17 6.73
C GLY A 30 7.32 5.42 5.26
N LEU A 31 7.30 4.36 4.43
CA LEU A 31 6.98 4.44 3.01
C LEU A 31 7.96 5.28 2.18
N ARG A 32 9.24 5.35 2.56
CA ARG A 32 10.27 6.14 1.84
C ARG A 32 10.52 5.61 0.43
N GLN A 33 10.62 6.52 -0.54
CA GLN A 33 10.88 6.21 -1.95
C GLN A 33 12.15 5.38 -2.19
N GLU A 34 13.21 5.64 -1.42
CA GLU A 34 14.48 4.90 -1.48
C GLU A 34 14.34 3.43 -1.08
N ASP A 35 13.33 3.11 -0.28
CA ASP A 35 13.01 1.75 0.14
C ASP A 35 11.98 1.08 -0.79
N PHE A 36 11.37 1.83 -1.72
CA PHE A 36 10.43 1.31 -2.70
C PHE A 36 11.17 0.66 -3.88
N THR A 37 11.65 -0.57 -3.65
CA THR A 37 12.46 -1.31 -4.63
C THR A 37 11.68 -1.75 -5.87
N GLU A 38 12.40 -1.95 -6.99
CA GLU A 38 11.83 -2.52 -8.23
C GLU A 38 11.13 -3.86 -8.01
N ARG A 39 11.69 -4.70 -7.14
CA ARG A 39 11.14 -6.01 -6.80
C ARG A 39 9.77 -5.88 -6.11
N LEU A 40 9.66 -4.94 -5.16
CA LEU A 40 8.40 -4.68 -4.46
C LEU A 40 7.36 -4.12 -5.43
N TYR A 41 7.74 -3.16 -6.27
CA TYR A 41 6.89 -2.60 -7.31
C TYR A 41 6.31 -3.69 -8.24
N LYS A 42 7.17 -4.55 -8.80
CA LYS A 42 6.72 -5.65 -9.68
C LYS A 42 5.76 -6.60 -8.97
N HIS A 43 6.02 -6.93 -7.71
CA HIS A 43 5.12 -7.81 -6.96
C HIS A 43 3.74 -7.18 -6.75
N LEU A 44 3.70 -5.90 -6.37
CA LEU A 44 2.45 -5.18 -6.17
C LEU A 44 1.59 -5.12 -7.44
N THR A 45 2.21 -4.84 -8.58
CA THR A 45 1.49 -4.66 -9.85
C THR A 45 1.10 -5.97 -10.52
N LEU A 46 1.92 -7.02 -10.39
CA LEU A 46 1.65 -8.32 -11.00
C LEU A 46 0.78 -9.24 -10.13
N HIS A 47 0.88 -9.12 -8.81
CA HIS A 47 0.35 -10.12 -7.88
C HIS A 47 -0.50 -9.54 -6.75
N CYS A 48 -0.61 -8.21 -6.62
CA CYS A 48 -1.47 -7.56 -5.63
C CYS A 48 -2.54 -6.66 -6.27
N SER A 49 -2.88 -6.86 -7.54
CA SER A 49 -3.99 -6.15 -8.20
C SER A 49 -3.90 -4.61 -8.14
N PHE A 50 -2.68 -4.05 -8.16
CA PHE A 50 -2.47 -2.62 -8.39
C PHE A 50 -2.18 -2.34 -9.86
N ILE A 51 -2.64 -1.18 -10.35
CA ILE A 51 -2.30 -0.72 -11.70
C ILE A 51 -0.87 -0.17 -11.69
N ALA A 52 -0.11 -0.40 -12.77
CA ALA A 52 1.33 -0.16 -12.79
C ALA A 52 1.76 1.32 -12.86
N HIS A 53 0.86 2.24 -13.21
CA HIS A 53 1.13 3.68 -13.40
C HIS A 53 2.40 4.00 -14.22
N TYR A 54 2.54 3.37 -15.39
CA TYR A 54 3.63 3.53 -16.39
C TYR A 54 5.06 3.15 -15.92
N SER A 55 5.42 3.41 -14.66
CA SER A 55 6.74 3.14 -14.09
C SER A 55 6.67 3.02 -12.57
N ARG A 56 7.74 2.50 -11.95
CA ARG A 56 7.91 2.50 -10.49
C ARG A 56 7.78 3.89 -9.87
N SER A 57 8.34 4.92 -10.53
CA SER A 57 8.25 6.30 -10.03
C SER A 57 6.83 6.84 -10.13
N GLY A 58 6.14 6.58 -11.24
CA GLY A 58 4.74 6.98 -11.43
C GLY A 58 3.82 6.30 -10.42
N PHE A 59 4.03 5.00 -10.16
CA PHE A 59 3.34 4.27 -9.11
C PHE A 59 3.57 4.89 -7.74
N TYR A 60 4.83 5.20 -7.42
CA TYR A 60 5.16 5.79 -6.13
C TYR A 60 4.49 7.15 -5.95
N GLN A 61 4.54 7.99 -6.99
CA GLN A 61 3.87 9.29 -6.99
C GLN A 61 2.37 9.15 -6.81
N HIS A 62 1.73 8.17 -7.46
CA HIS A 62 0.29 8.00 -7.35
C HIS A 62 -0.17 7.62 -5.93
N TYR A 63 0.51 6.66 -5.29
CA TYR A 63 0.04 6.12 -4.01
C TYR A 63 0.68 6.74 -2.77
N PHE A 64 1.86 7.36 -2.85
CA PHE A 64 2.64 7.69 -1.64
C PHE A 64 3.00 9.18 -1.49
N THR A 65 2.58 10.07 -2.39
CA THR A 65 2.79 11.53 -2.21
C THR A 65 1.62 12.21 -1.52
N GLU A 66 0.40 11.70 -1.71
CA GLU A 66 -0.80 12.23 -1.07
C GLU A 66 -1.24 11.30 0.08
N PRO A 67 -1.48 11.82 1.30
CA PRO A 67 -1.81 10.97 2.44
C PRO A 67 -3.09 10.15 2.24
N GLU A 68 -4.10 10.71 1.58
CA GLU A 68 -5.34 10.02 1.22
C GLU A 68 -5.07 8.76 0.38
N MET A 69 -4.20 8.89 -0.64
CA MET A 69 -3.85 7.77 -1.51
C MET A 69 -3.02 6.73 -0.79
N ALA A 70 -2.12 7.16 0.12
CA ALA A 70 -1.36 6.25 0.95
C ALA A 70 -2.27 5.47 1.91
N LEU A 71 -3.29 6.12 2.48
CA LEU A 71 -4.28 5.46 3.33
C LEU A 71 -5.08 4.41 2.54
N LYS A 72 -5.54 4.74 1.32
CA LYS A 72 -6.21 3.79 0.43
C LYS A 72 -5.29 2.61 0.10
N PHE A 73 -4.03 2.87 -0.29
CA PHE A 73 -3.06 1.82 -0.56
C PHE A 73 -2.90 0.86 0.63
N LEU A 74 -2.72 1.39 1.84
CA LEU A 74 -2.50 0.58 3.03
C LEU A 74 -3.74 -0.23 3.43
N SER A 75 -4.97 0.24 3.13
CA SER A 75 -6.20 -0.46 3.51
C SER A 75 -6.35 -1.83 2.85
N GLN A 76 -5.72 -2.04 1.69
CA GLN A 76 -5.68 -3.34 1.03
C GLN A 76 -4.86 -4.37 1.85
N PHE A 77 -3.84 -3.95 2.59
CA PHE A 77 -2.99 -4.84 3.39
C PHE A 77 -3.35 -4.85 4.88
N ASP A 78 -4.41 -4.13 5.26
CA ASP A 78 -4.82 -3.98 6.65
C ASP A 78 -5.75 -5.13 7.07
N GLN A 79 -5.23 -6.02 7.91
CA GLN A 79 -5.98 -7.18 8.42
C GLN A 79 -7.17 -6.79 9.29
N SER A 80 -7.23 -5.56 9.82
CA SER A 80 -8.42 -5.09 10.55
C SER A 80 -9.61 -4.81 9.63
N GLY A 81 -9.35 -4.66 8.33
CA GLY A 81 -10.35 -4.45 7.28
C GLY A 81 -10.51 -5.67 6.36
N PRO A 82 -11.29 -5.52 5.28
CA PRO A 82 -11.61 -6.62 4.36
C PRO A 82 -10.46 -6.99 3.40
N CYS A 83 -9.34 -6.25 3.39
CA CYS A 83 -8.21 -6.46 2.49
C CYS A 83 -8.59 -6.46 0.98
N LEU A 84 -9.51 -5.57 0.60
CA LEU A 84 -9.98 -5.47 -0.79
C LEU A 84 -8.98 -4.72 -1.66
N SER A 85 -8.90 -5.11 -2.93
CA SER A 85 -8.13 -4.37 -3.94
C SER A 85 -8.61 -2.92 -4.02
N VAL A 86 -7.68 -1.97 -3.96
CA VAL A 86 -7.98 -0.54 -4.12
C VAL A 86 -8.57 -0.25 -5.50
N GLU A 87 -8.10 -0.94 -6.53
CA GLU A 87 -8.47 -0.69 -7.92
C GLU A 87 -9.73 -1.46 -8.34
N TYR A 88 -9.90 -2.68 -7.84
CA TYR A 88 -10.93 -3.60 -8.32
C TYR A 88 -11.98 -4.00 -7.27
N GLY A 89 -11.82 -3.58 -6.01
CA GLY A 89 -12.80 -3.78 -4.94
C GLY A 89 -12.98 -5.22 -4.44
N GLY A 90 -12.19 -6.19 -4.91
CA GLY A 90 -12.27 -7.61 -4.53
C GLY A 90 -11.01 -8.14 -3.84
N ASP A 91 -11.14 -9.29 -3.17
CA ASP A 91 -10.03 -9.99 -2.47
C ASP A 91 -9.37 -11.08 -3.34
N TYR A 92 -9.55 -10.99 -4.65
CA TYR A 92 -9.02 -11.93 -5.64
C TYR A 92 -7.50 -12.09 -5.54
N TRP A 93 -6.79 -11.01 -5.27
CA TRP A 93 -5.34 -11.02 -5.10
C TRP A 93 -4.87 -11.83 -3.87
N LEU A 94 -5.75 -12.07 -2.89
CA LEU A 94 -5.39 -12.68 -1.61
C LEU A 94 -5.90 -14.11 -1.44
N ARG A 95 -7.11 -14.43 -1.91
CA ARG A 95 -7.73 -15.74 -1.63
C ARG A 95 -8.71 -16.26 -2.68
N ASN A 96 -9.33 -15.40 -3.49
CA ASN A 96 -10.44 -15.78 -4.38
C ASN A 96 -10.17 -15.58 -5.88
N GLY A 97 -8.98 -15.16 -6.27
CA GLY A 97 -8.64 -14.78 -7.64
C GLY A 97 -8.39 -15.94 -8.60
N ASN A 98 -8.19 -15.52 -9.86
CA ASN A 98 -7.84 -16.40 -10.96
C ASN A 98 -6.53 -17.17 -10.70
N ASP A 99 -6.29 -18.22 -11.49
CA ASP A 99 -5.13 -19.11 -11.33
C ASP A 99 -3.78 -18.37 -11.36
N VAL A 100 -3.71 -17.15 -11.92
CA VAL A 100 -2.46 -16.38 -12.07
C VAL A 100 -1.92 -15.85 -10.74
N SER A 101 -2.80 -15.44 -9.81
CA SER A 101 -2.37 -14.94 -8.48
C SER A 101 -2.40 -16.00 -7.39
N ARG A 102 -3.09 -17.12 -7.63
CA ARG A 102 -3.25 -18.22 -6.65
C ARG A 102 -1.92 -18.77 -6.15
N GLU A 103 -0.93 -18.83 -7.04
CA GLU A 103 0.44 -19.27 -6.73
C GLU A 103 1.21 -18.31 -5.81
N TYR A 104 0.69 -17.11 -5.57
CA TYR A 104 1.32 -16.03 -4.79
C TYR A 104 0.55 -15.68 -3.50
N TYR A 105 -0.53 -16.39 -3.17
CA TYR A 105 -1.30 -16.13 -1.93
C TYR A 105 -0.49 -16.33 -0.66
N ASP A 106 0.50 -17.21 -0.68
CA ASP A 106 1.42 -17.43 0.45
C ASP A 106 2.18 -16.15 0.81
N ILE A 107 2.79 -15.48 -0.16
CA ILE A 107 3.48 -14.20 0.06
C ILE A 107 2.50 -13.05 0.29
N ASN A 108 1.39 -12.99 -0.45
CA ASN A 108 0.39 -11.93 -0.28
C ASN A 108 -0.20 -11.94 1.14
N GLY A 109 -0.54 -13.12 1.65
CA GLY A 109 -0.97 -13.30 3.04
C GLY A 109 0.10 -12.90 4.05
N MET A 110 1.38 -13.21 3.77
CA MET A 110 2.48 -12.76 4.61
C MET A 110 2.70 -11.24 4.55
N MET A 111 2.43 -10.58 3.43
CA MET A 111 2.47 -9.12 3.33
C MET A 111 1.40 -8.47 4.21
N VAL A 112 0.19 -9.03 4.24
CA VAL A 112 -0.88 -8.61 5.17
C VAL A 112 -0.46 -8.84 6.62
N HIS A 113 0.06 -10.04 6.93
CA HIS A 113 0.51 -10.39 8.28
C HIS A 113 1.62 -9.44 8.77
N VAL A 114 2.65 -9.19 7.95
CA VAL A 114 3.69 -8.20 8.27
C VAL A 114 3.11 -6.78 8.37
N GLY A 115 2.11 -6.46 7.55
CA GLY A 115 1.38 -5.21 7.57
C GLY A 115 0.78 -4.89 8.94
N THR A 116 0.23 -5.89 9.64
CA THR A 116 -0.36 -5.70 10.98
C THR A 116 0.57 -5.06 12.01
N LEU A 117 1.90 -5.23 11.83
CA LEU A 117 2.90 -4.70 12.74
C LEU A 117 3.17 -3.20 12.54
N PHE A 118 2.88 -2.66 11.36
CA PHE A 118 3.30 -1.30 10.97
C PHE A 118 2.15 -0.41 10.48
N ILE A 119 1.16 -0.98 9.79
CA ILE A 119 0.07 -0.25 9.13
C ILE A 119 -0.72 0.62 10.12
N PRO A 120 -1.12 0.15 11.31
CA PRO A 120 -1.89 1.00 12.24
C PRO A 120 -1.15 2.30 12.62
N GLY A 121 0.15 2.20 12.88
CA GLY A 121 0.98 3.37 13.20
C GLY A 121 1.20 4.29 12.00
N LEU A 122 1.34 3.75 10.80
CA LEU A 122 1.44 4.53 9.56
C LEU A 122 0.13 5.26 9.27
N GLN A 123 -1.01 4.58 9.36
CA GLN A 123 -2.32 5.18 9.15
C GLN A 123 -2.61 6.29 10.14
N ALA A 124 -2.27 6.11 11.43
CA ALA A 124 -2.44 7.17 12.42
C ALA A 124 -1.66 8.44 12.04
N LYS A 125 -0.39 8.29 11.65
CA LYS A 125 0.43 9.43 11.18
C LYS A 125 -0.14 10.07 9.91
N LEU A 126 -0.51 9.26 8.93
CA LEU A 126 -1.05 9.75 7.66
C LEU A 126 -2.39 10.48 7.85
N LYS A 127 -3.25 10.04 8.78
CA LYS A 127 -4.51 10.71 9.11
C LYS A 127 -4.30 12.10 9.70
N GLU A 128 -3.30 12.27 10.56
CA GLU A 128 -2.96 13.60 11.08
C GLU A 128 -2.45 14.52 9.97
N VAL A 129 -1.54 14.02 9.11
CA VAL A 129 -1.04 14.80 7.94
C VAL A 129 -2.18 15.14 6.98
N GLN A 130 -3.09 14.20 6.72
CA GLN A 130 -4.26 14.41 5.87
C GLN A 130 -5.15 15.53 6.44
N LYS A 131 -5.44 15.48 7.75
CA LYS A 131 -6.24 16.49 8.44
C LYS A 131 -5.61 17.88 8.32
N GLU A 132 -4.31 18.00 8.53
CA GLU A 132 -3.59 19.28 8.38
C GLU A 132 -3.68 19.81 6.94
N SER A 133 -3.45 18.94 5.95
CA SER A 133 -3.56 19.28 4.52
C SER A 133 -4.98 19.72 4.16
N ASP A 134 -6.01 19.03 4.66
CA ASP A 134 -7.40 19.35 4.37
C ASP A 134 -7.80 20.69 5.00
N LEU A 135 -7.39 20.97 6.23
CA LEU A 135 -7.60 22.26 6.88
C LEU A 135 -6.90 23.39 6.11
N ALA A 136 -5.69 23.17 5.61
CA ALA A 136 -4.98 24.14 4.79
C ALA A 136 -5.70 24.40 3.45
N ARG A 137 -6.12 23.34 2.75
CA ARG A 137 -6.89 23.44 1.49
C ARG A 137 -8.22 24.16 1.69
N ALA A 138 -8.93 23.85 2.78
CA ALA A 138 -10.19 24.50 3.12
C ALA A 138 -10.02 26.00 3.37
N LYS A 139 -8.97 26.42 4.09
CA LYS A 139 -8.66 27.84 4.31
C LYS A 139 -8.42 28.58 2.99
N VAL A 140 -7.58 28.02 2.11
CA VAL A 140 -7.30 28.61 0.79
C VAL A 140 -8.56 28.70 -0.06
N LEU A 141 -9.43 27.68 -0.01
CA LEU A 141 -10.69 27.67 -0.74
C LEU A 141 -11.65 28.76 -0.24
N LEU A 142 -11.78 28.92 1.08
CA LEU A 142 -12.61 29.96 1.68
C LEU A 142 -12.12 31.37 1.29
N GLU A 143 -10.82 31.61 1.36
CA GLU A 143 -10.21 32.89 0.95
C GLU A 143 -10.47 33.20 -0.54
N ARG A 144 -10.30 32.19 -1.42
CA ARG A 144 -10.58 32.33 -2.86
C ARG A 144 -12.02 32.75 -3.15
N HIS A 145 -12.97 32.32 -2.33
CA HIS A 145 -14.40 32.60 -2.51
C HIS A 145 -14.90 33.74 -1.59
N GLY A 146 -14.01 34.50 -0.95
CA GLY A 146 -14.38 35.67 -0.15
C GLY A 146 -14.99 35.35 1.21
N HIS A 147 -14.86 34.12 1.70
CA HIS A 147 -15.30 33.71 3.03
C HIS A 147 -14.12 33.80 4.01
N ARG A 148 -14.34 34.38 5.20
CA ARG A 148 -13.36 34.35 6.31
C ARG A 148 -13.83 33.37 7.37
N ILE A 149 -12.91 32.59 7.92
CA ILE A 149 -13.17 31.79 9.12
C ILE A 149 -13.26 32.79 10.29
N SER A 150 -14.48 33.12 10.72
CA SER A 150 -14.71 33.78 12.00
C SER A 150 -14.39 32.77 13.10
N GLY A 151 -13.29 32.99 13.83
CA GLY A 151 -12.90 32.14 14.95
C GLY A 151 -13.94 32.16 16.08
N GLN A 152 -14.23 30.99 16.64
CA GLN A 152 -14.70 30.81 18.02
C GLN A 152 -13.49 30.54 18.91
#